data_AF-A0A453ERI8-F1
#
_entry.id   AF-A0A453ERI8-F1
#
_cell.length_a   1.000
_cell.length_b   1.000
_cell.length_c   1.000
_cell.angle_alpha   90.00
_cell.angle_beta   90.00
_cell.angle_gamma   90.00
#
_symmetry.space_group_name_H-M   'P 1'
#
loop_
_entity.id
_entity.type
_entity.pdbx_description
1 polymer ?
#
loop_
_entity_poly.entity_id
_entity_poly.type
_entity_poly.pdbx_seq_one_letter_code
_entity_poly.pdbx_strand_id
1 'polypeptide(L)'
;MFSIMIFIFILYCHSSYMTGKLLLKLESTKFIIANHSRENFPFLEEYRCVRSRTNFYYILGCLVFMEDGPVKFRSFMEPLLQVAVNLEASADAAFRTDVVKYAFTGLMRDLRGIAMATNSRRTYGLLFDWLYPSRMPLLLRAISLLTDEPEVTTPLLKFMSEFVLNKA
;
A
#
# COMPACT_ATOMS: atom_id res chain seq x y z
N MET A 1 -21.29 7.14 1.71
CA MET A 1 -20.07 6.31 1.87
C MET A 1 -18.82 7.16 2.17
N PHE A 2 -18.56 8.23 1.42
CA PHE A 2 -17.46 9.19 1.70
C PHE A 2 -17.49 9.77 3.14
N SER A 3 -18.69 10.05 3.68
CA SER A 3 -18.86 10.60 5.03
C SER A 3 -18.47 9.63 6.16
N ILE A 4 -18.61 8.31 5.94
CA ILE A 4 -18.19 7.28 6.92
C ILE A 4 -16.67 7.12 6.91
N MET A 5 -16.04 7.22 5.74
CA MET A 5 -14.58 7.16 5.61
C MET A 5 -13.93 8.35 6.32
N ILE A 6 -14.50 9.55 6.22
CA ILE A 6 -14.08 10.75 6.96
C ILE A 6 -14.29 10.58 8.48
N PHE A 7 -15.38 9.94 8.91
CA PHE A 7 -15.64 9.70 10.33
C PHE A 7 -14.62 8.72 10.95
N ILE A 8 -14.21 7.68 10.20
CA ILE A 8 -13.10 6.78 10.56
C ILE A 8 -11.76 7.55 10.53
N PHE A 9 -11.58 8.46 9.57
CA PHE A 9 -10.40 9.34 9.43
C PHE A 9 -10.19 10.25 10.64
N ILE A 10 -11.28 10.83 11.17
CA ILE A 10 -11.26 11.70 12.36
C ILE A 10 -11.03 10.89 13.64
N LEU A 11 -11.61 9.69 13.75
CA LEU A 11 -11.40 8.79 14.90
C LEU A 11 -9.96 8.27 14.97
N TYR A 12 -9.32 7.99 13.83
CA TYR A 12 -7.95 7.48 13.75
C TYR A 12 -6.89 8.55 14.08
N CYS A 13 -7.16 9.81 13.71
CA CYS A 13 -6.24 10.92 14.01
C CYS A 13 -6.14 11.25 15.52
N HIS A 14 -7.07 10.74 16.34
CA HIS A 14 -7.18 11.11 17.75
C HIS A 14 -7.25 9.96 18.76
N SER A 15 -7.25 8.68 18.33
CA SER A 15 -7.57 7.58 19.25
C SER A 15 -6.53 6.47 19.40
N SER A 16 -6.26 6.18 20.67
CA SER A 16 -5.54 5.05 21.25
C SER A 16 -5.76 3.69 20.56
N TYR A 17 -4.78 2.78 20.74
CA TYR A 17 -4.82 1.36 20.37
C TYR A 17 -6.17 0.66 20.62
N MET A 18 -6.89 1.05 21.68
CA MET A 18 -8.19 0.47 22.05
C MET A 18 -9.29 0.74 21.02
N THR A 19 -9.30 1.91 20.37
CA THR A 19 -10.31 2.24 19.37
C THR A 19 -10.09 1.49 18.06
N GLY A 20 -8.83 1.22 17.69
CA GLY A 20 -8.52 0.40 16.53
C GLY A 20 -9.04 -1.04 16.66
N LYS A 21 -8.87 -1.66 17.84
CA LYS A 21 -9.45 -2.99 18.13
C LYS A 21 -10.98 -3.01 18.08
N LEU A 22 -11.64 -1.92 18.46
CA LEU A 22 -13.10 -1.82 18.36
C LEU A 22 -13.55 -1.72 16.89
N LEU A 23 -12.85 -0.94 16.06
CA LEU A 23 -13.14 -0.81 14.63
C LEU A 23 -13.03 -2.15 13.90
N LEU A 24 -12.06 -2.99 14.25
CA LEU A 24 -11.90 -4.33 13.69
C LEU A 24 -13.09 -5.28 13.97
N LYS A 25 -13.93 -4.98 14.97
CA LYS A 25 -15.15 -5.76 15.22
C LYS A 25 -16.27 -5.43 14.24
N LEU A 26 -16.21 -4.27 13.56
CA LEU A 26 -17.24 -3.85 12.61
C LEU A 26 -17.11 -4.62 11.29
N GLU A 27 -18.23 -5.15 10.80
CA GLU A 27 -18.27 -5.83 9.50
C GLU A 27 -17.87 -4.92 8.34
N SER A 28 -18.16 -3.61 8.43
CA SER A 28 -17.72 -2.63 7.45
C SER A 28 -16.19 -2.53 7.36
N THR A 29 -15.49 -2.53 8.51
CA THR A 29 -14.02 -2.50 8.54
C THR A 29 -13.44 -3.78 7.94
N LYS A 30 -13.97 -4.95 8.32
CA LYS A 30 -13.55 -6.23 7.77
C LYS A 30 -13.77 -6.29 6.26
N PHE A 31 -14.93 -5.80 5.79
CA PHE A 31 -15.24 -5.69 4.38
C PHE A 31 -14.22 -4.82 3.65
N ILE A 32 -13.93 -3.61 4.18
CA ILE A 32 -12.94 -2.71 3.58
C ILE A 32 -11.57 -3.40 3.49
N ILE A 33 -11.07 -4.00 4.58
CA ILE A 33 -9.77 -4.70 4.61
C ILE A 33 -9.72 -5.84 3.59
N ALA A 34 -10.81 -6.61 3.46
CA ALA A 34 -10.87 -7.73 2.51
C ALA A 34 -11.03 -7.29 1.05
N ASN A 35 -11.55 -6.10 0.79
CA ASN A 35 -12.01 -5.66 -0.54
C ASN A 35 -11.41 -4.31 -0.98
N HIS A 36 -10.21 -3.98 -0.50
CA HIS A 36 -9.56 -2.66 -0.63
C HIS A 36 -8.98 -2.32 -2.02
N SER A 37 -9.39 -3.04 -3.06
CA SER A 37 -8.97 -2.81 -4.44
C SER A 37 -9.90 -1.83 -5.17
N ARG A 38 -9.48 -1.38 -6.35
CA ARG A 38 -10.19 -0.38 -7.18
C ARG A 38 -11.63 -0.76 -7.52
N GLU A 39 -11.96 -2.05 -7.55
CA GLU A 39 -13.29 -2.57 -7.88
C GLU A 39 -14.34 -2.08 -6.87
N ASN A 40 -13.95 -1.91 -5.60
CA ASN A 40 -14.83 -1.39 -4.55
C ASN A 40 -14.51 0.06 -4.16
N PHE A 41 -13.33 0.56 -4.53
CA PHE A 41 -12.86 1.90 -4.20
C PHE A 41 -12.34 2.63 -5.46
N PRO A 42 -13.25 3.15 -6.33
CA PRO A 42 -12.87 3.78 -7.61
C PRO A 42 -11.92 4.98 -7.47
N PHE A 43 -11.95 5.67 -6.32
CA PHE A 43 -11.06 6.81 -6.05
C PHE A 43 -9.56 6.43 -6.10
N LEU A 44 -9.22 5.13 -6.01
CA LEU A 44 -7.85 4.64 -6.15
C LEU A 44 -7.28 4.86 -7.55
N GLU A 45 -8.13 5.03 -8.57
CA GLU A 45 -7.73 5.33 -9.95
C GLU A 45 -7.71 6.84 -10.26
N GLU A 46 -8.28 7.68 -9.38
CA GLU A 46 -8.35 9.11 -9.63
C GLU A 46 -7.02 9.82 -9.36
N TYR A 47 -6.39 10.35 -10.42
CA TYR A 47 -5.12 11.07 -10.35
C TYR A 47 -5.14 12.29 -9.40
N ARG A 48 -6.31 12.94 -9.25
CA ARG A 48 -6.47 14.09 -8.33
C ARG A 48 -6.43 13.68 -6.86
N CYS A 49 -6.63 12.40 -6.56
CA CYS A 49 -6.76 11.85 -5.22
C CYS A 49 -5.53 11.04 -4.78
N VAL A 50 -4.36 11.25 -5.41
CA VAL A 50 -3.13 10.48 -5.13
C VAL A 50 -2.66 10.50 -3.68
N ARG A 51 -2.89 11.61 -2.95
CA ARG A 51 -2.59 11.68 -1.51
C ARG A 51 -3.57 10.84 -0.68
N SER A 52 -4.83 10.77 -1.11
CA SER A 52 -5.87 9.97 -0.48
C SER A 52 -5.57 8.47 -0.57
N ARG A 53 -5.01 8.01 -1.69
CA ARG A 53 -4.60 6.61 -1.89
C ARG A 53 -3.53 6.16 -0.88
N THR A 54 -2.45 6.92 -0.72
CA THR A 54 -1.42 6.58 0.29
C THR A 54 -1.98 6.61 1.71
N ASN A 55 -2.81 7.61 2.04
CA ASN A 55 -3.43 7.69 3.37
C ASN A 55 -4.40 6.53 3.63
N PHE A 56 -5.14 6.09 2.61
CA PHE A 56 -6.02 4.93 2.68
C PHE A 56 -5.23 3.68 3.06
N TYR A 57 -4.17 3.37 2.34
CA TYR A 57 -3.31 2.21 2.65
C TYR A 57 -2.54 2.35 3.96
N TYR A 58 -2.22 3.57 4.40
CA TYR A 58 -1.69 3.80 5.74
C TYR A 58 -2.67 3.39 6.84
N ILE A 59 -3.93 3.83 6.74
CA ILE A 59 -4.98 3.47 7.72
C ILE A 59 -5.23 1.95 7.71
N LEU A 60 -5.34 1.34 6.52
CA LEU A 60 -5.55 -0.10 6.43
C LEU A 60 -4.36 -0.89 6.97
N GLY A 61 -3.12 -0.47 6.67
CA GLY A 61 -1.92 -1.06 7.24
C GLY A 61 -1.95 -1.03 8.76
N CYS A 62 -2.36 0.09 9.35
CA CYS A 62 -2.46 0.21 10.81
C CYS A 62 -3.49 -0.77 11.41
N LEU A 63 -4.65 -0.94 10.77
CA LEU A 63 -5.67 -1.88 11.22
C LEU A 63 -5.20 -3.33 11.08
N VAL A 64 -4.61 -3.68 9.94
CA VAL A 64 -4.11 -5.04 9.66
C VAL A 64 -2.99 -5.42 10.64
N PHE A 65 -2.11 -4.48 10.99
CA PHE A 65 -1.06 -4.72 11.97
C PHE A 65 -1.55 -4.82 13.42
N MET A 66 -2.79 -4.40 13.72
CA MET A 66 -3.43 -4.67 15.02
C MET A 66 -4.03 -6.08 15.11
N GLU A 67 -4.24 -6.76 13.98
CA GLU A 67 -4.68 -8.16 13.98
C GLU A 67 -3.51 -9.09 14.33
N ASP A 68 -3.79 -10.10 15.15
CA ASP A 68 -2.78 -11.07 15.55
C ASP A 68 -2.50 -12.06 14.41
N GLY A 69 -1.33 -11.90 13.77
CA GLY A 69 -0.68 -12.97 13.02
C GLY A 69 -0.34 -12.66 11.56
N PRO A 70 0.68 -13.33 11.00
CA PRO A 70 1.16 -13.11 9.65
C PRO A 70 0.13 -13.46 8.56
N VAL A 71 -0.86 -14.31 8.87
CA VAL A 71 -1.88 -14.77 7.92
C VAL A 71 -2.74 -13.60 7.43
N LYS A 72 -3.19 -12.74 8.35
CA LYS A 72 -4.03 -11.59 8.02
C LYS A 72 -3.31 -10.57 7.15
N PHE A 73 -2.05 -10.31 7.47
CA PHE A 73 -1.18 -9.49 6.64
C PHE A 73 -1.00 -10.10 5.24
N ARG A 74 -0.74 -11.41 5.13
CA ARG A 74 -0.62 -12.08 3.83
C ARG A 74 -1.88 -11.97 2.99
N SER A 75 -3.06 -12.26 3.56
CA SER A 75 -4.34 -12.12 2.86
C SER A 75 -4.61 -10.68 2.43
N PHE A 76 -4.25 -9.70 3.26
CA PHE A 76 -4.35 -8.28 2.90
C PHE A 76 -3.40 -7.90 1.74
N MET A 77 -2.20 -8.48 1.69
CA MET A 77 -1.21 -8.18 0.66
C MET A 77 -1.46 -8.90 -0.68
N GLU A 78 -2.35 -9.89 -0.73
CA GLU A 78 -2.62 -10.70 -1.93
C GLU A 78 -2.99 -9.89 -3.19
N PRO A 79 -3.93 -8.92 -3.16
CA PRO A 79 -4.24 -8.12 -4.34
C PRO A 79 -3.04 -7.28 -4.81
N LEU A 80 -2.20 -6.79 -3.90
CA LEU A 80 -0.98 -6.05 -4.24
C LEU A 80 0.08 -6.96 -4.84
N LEU A 81 0.15 -8.20 -4.36
CA LEU A 81 1.02 -9.23 -4.91
C LEU A 81 0.64 -9.55 -6.36
N GLN A 82 -0.66 -9.67 -6.65
CA GLN A 82 -1.11 -9.91 -8.03
C GLN A 82 -0.71 -8.76 -8.97
N VAL A 83 -0.78 -7.50 -8.51
CA VAL A 83 -0.30 -6.35 -9.28
C VAL A 83 1.22 -6.44 -9.51
N ALA A 84 1.99 -6.76 -8.47
CA ALA A 84 3.44 -6.91 -8.59
C ALA A 84 3.82 -8.02 -9.59
N VAL A 85 3.19 -9.19 -9.51
CA VAL A 85 3.44 -10.31 -10.44
C VAL A 85 3.10 -9.93 -11.88
N ASN A 86 1.99 -9.21 -12.11
CA ASN A 86 1.63 -8.74 -13.45
C ASN A 86 2.66 -7.74 -14.01
N LEU A 87 3.20 -6.86 -13.16
CA LEU A 87 4.26 -5.92 -13.52
C LEU A 87 5.59 -6.64 -13.80
N GLU A 88 5.93 -7.65 -13.00
CA GLU A 88 7.12 -8.50 -13.22
C GLU A 88 7.05 -9.23 -14.56
N ALA A 89 5.88 -9.76 -14.92
CA ALA A 89 5.64 -10.45 -16.18
C ALA A 89 5.56 -9.53 -17.41
N SER A 90 5.42 -8.21 -17.23
CA SER A 90 5.35 -7.25 -18.32
C SER A 90 6.69 -7.16 -19.07
N ALA A 91 6.69 -6.94 -20.38
CA ALA A 91 7.91 -6.72 -21.18
C ALA A 91 8.51 -5.32 -20.93
N ASP A 92 9.81 -5.13 -21.20
CA ASP A 92 10.48 -3.84 -20.94
C ASP A 92 9.82 -2.68 -21.71
N ALA A 93 9.44 -2.90 -22.97
CA ALA A 93 8.74 -1.90 -23.76
C ALA A 93 7.38 -1.48 -23.13
N ALA A 94 6.72 -2.39 -22.41
CA ALA A 94 5.45 -2.10 -21.77
C ALA A 94 5.59 -1.10 -20.60
N PHE A 95 6.75 -1.00 -19.95
CA PHE A 95 7.00 -0.01 -18.88
C PHE A 95 6.86 1.43 -19.36
N ARG A 96 6.99 1.69 -20.67
CA ARG A 96 6.78 3.01 -21.26
C ARG A 96 5.31 3.35 -21.50
N THR A 97 4.41 2.38 -21.38
CA THR A 97 2.97 2.62 -21.51
C THR A 97 2.37 3.20 -20.24
N ASP A 98 1.39 4.09 -20.40
CA ASP A 98 0.67 4.68 -19.29
C ASP A 98 0.08 3.62 -18.36
N VAL A 99 -0.47 2.53 -18.90
CA VAL A 99 -1.07 1.44 -18.13
C VAL A 99 -0.09 0.86 -17.10
N VAL A 100 1.13 0.52 -17.52
CA VAL A 100 2.15 -0.04 -16.63
C VAL A 100 2.69 1.02 -15.67
N LYS A 101 2.93 2.26 -16.17
CA LYS A 101 3.35 3.38 -15.33
C LYS A 101 2.34 3.64 -14.20
N TYR A 102 1.04 3.66 -14.52
CA TYR A 102 -0.04 3.87 -13.54
C TYR A 102 -0.12 2.72 -12.53
N ALA A 103 -0.06 1.47 -12.99
CA ALA A 103 -0.09 0.31 -12.10
C ALA A 103 1.11 0.30 -11.14
N PHE A 104 2.33 0.53 -11.65
CA PHE A 104 3.55 0.59 -10.84
C PHE A 104 3.51 1.75 -9.85
N THR A 105 3.15 2.95 -10.31
CA THR A 105 3.04 4.16 -9.48
C THR A 105 1.97 3.98 -8.38
N GLY A 106 0.86 3.33 -8.71
CA GLY A 106 -0.16 2.93 -7.75
C GLY A 106 0.40 2.01 -6.66
N LEU A 107 1.05 0.92 -7.06
CA LEU A 107 1.68 -0.02 -6.13
C LEU A 107 2.69 0.66 -5.19
N MET A 108 3.52 1.58 -5.70
CA MET A 108 4.47 2.32 -4.87
C MET A 108 3.79 3.19 -3.80
N ARG A 109 2.64 3.81 -4.15
CA ARG A 109 1.87 4.63 -3.21
C ARG A 109 1.19 3.80 -2.14
N ASP A 110 0.72 2.60 -2.51
CA ASP A 110 0.05 1.67 -1.60
C ASP A 110 1.07 1.11 -0.60
N LEU A 111 2.19 0.60 -1.11
CA LEU A 111 3.30 0.11 -0.30
C LEU A 111 3.88 1.19 0.61
N ARG A 112 3.97 2.44 0.15
CA ARG A 112 4.38 3.56 1.01
C ARG A 112 3.42 3.77 2.17
N GLY A 113 2.11 3.72 1.94
CA GLY A 113 1.11 3.82 3.01
C GLY A 113 1.30 2.72 4.05
N ILE A 114 1.47 1.48 3.59
CA ILE A 114 1.69 0.32 4.46
C ILE A 114 3.01 0.45 5.23
N ALA A 115 4.10 0.89 4.57
CA ALA A 115 5.38 1.14 5.22
C ALA A 115 5.28 2.20 6.32
N MET A 116 4.52 3.29 6.09
CA MET A 116 4.26 4.32 7.10
C MET A 116 3.59 3.74 8.37
N ALA A 117 2.81 2.67 8.23
CA ALA A 117 2.11 2.00 9.33
C ALA A 117 2.99 1.00 10.11
N THR A 118 4.21 0.71 9.63
CA THR A 118 5.15 -0.15 10.36
C THR A 118 5.82 0.63 11.50
N ASN A 119 5.48 0.28 12.74
CA ASN A 119 5.94 0.94 13.96
C ASN A 119 6.64 -0.02 14.95
N SER A 120 6.94 -1.24 14.52
CA SER A 120 7.60 -2.24 15.35
C SER A 120 8.44 -3.18 14.49
N ARG A 121 9.44 -3.83 15.09
CA ARG A 121 10.28 -4.80 14.39
C ARG A 121 9.47 -5.93 13.75
N ARG A 122 8.37 -6.33 14.40
CA ARG A 122 7.45 -7.37 13.90
C ARG A 122 6.74 -6.92 12.63
N THR A 123 6.12 -5.73 12.64
CA THR A 123 5.34 -5.23 11.51
C THR A 123 6.23 -4.85 10.33
N TYR A 124 7.40 -4.28 10.60
CA TYR A 124 8.43 -4.08 9.60
C TYR A 124 8.90 -5.40 8.98
N GLY A 125 9.19 -6.42 9.80
CA GLY A 125 9.62 -7.74 9.33
C GLY A 125 8.63 -8.38 8.35
N LEU A 126 7.32 -8.26 8.60
CA LEU A 126 6.30 -8.76 7.69
C LEU A 126 6.37 -8.10 6.30
N LEU A 127 6.51 -6.77 6.26
CA LEU A 127 6.63 -6.03 5.00
C LEU A 127 7.97 -6.32 4.31
N PHE A 128 9.05 -6.43 5.09
CA PHE A 128 10.37 -6.76 4.60
C PHE A 128 10.37 -8.14 3.92
N ASP A 129 9.81 -9.16 4.56
CA ASP A 129 9.72 -10.52 4.01
C ASP A 129 8.86 -10.58 2.73
N TRP A 130 7.87 -9.70 2.60
CA TRP A 130 7.06 -9.61 1.39
C TRP A 130 7.87 -9.01 0.22
N LEU A 131 8.71 -8.01 0.51
CA LEU A 131 9.47 -7.26 -0.49
C LEU A 131 10.81 -7.94 -0.88
N TYR A 132 11.60 -8.34 0.11
CA TYR A 132 12.96 -8.82 -0.08
C TYR A 132 13.06 -10.35 0.04
N PRO A 133 13.83 -11.03 -0.82
CA PRO A 133 14.52 -10.49 -2.01
C PRO A 133 13.62 -10.39 -3.23
N SER A 134 12.48 -11.08 -3.21
CA SER A 134 11.73 -11.46 -4.42
C SER A 134 11.26 -10.28 -5.28
N ARG A 135 10.92 -9.13 -4.70
CA ARG A 135 10.27 -7.99 -5.41
C ARG A 135 11.25 -6.84 -5.66
N MET A 136 12.47 -6.94 -5.13
CA MET A 136 13.55 -5.99 -5.41
C MET A 136 13.90 -5.90 -6.90
N PRO A 137 13.96 -7.00 -7.67
CA PRO A 137 14.23 -6.94 -9.11
C PRO A 137 13.23 -6.05 -9.87
N LEU A 138 11.95 -6.07 -9.50
CA LEU A 138 10.93 -5.19 -10.10
C LEU A 138 11.28 -3.71 -9.88
N LEU A 139 11.68 -3.33 -8.66
CA LEU A 139 12.03 -1.94 -8.34
C LEU A 139 13.28 -1.47 -9.09
N LEU A 140 14.31 -2.33 -9.13
CA LEU A 140 15.56 -2.06 -9.84
C LEU A 140 15.34 -1.95 -11.35
N ARG A 141 14.49 -2.82 -11.91
CA ARG A 141 14.10 -2.76 -13.32
C ARG A 141 13.35 -1.48 -13.65
N ALA A 142 12.34 -1.12 -12.83
CA ALA A 142 11.56 0.09 -13.04
C ALA A 142 12.41 1.35 -13.00
N ILE A 143 13.30 1.50 -12.01
CA ILE A 143 14.17 2.69 -11.93
C ILE A 143 15.15 2.78 -13.09
N SER A 144 15.63 1.64 -13.60
CA SER A 144 16.55 1.60 -14.74
C SER A 144 15.86 1.96 -16.06
N LEU A 145 14.61 1.51 -16.25
CA LEU A 145 13.85 1.76 -17.48
C LEU A 145 13.18 3.13 -17.53
N LEU A 146 12.93 3.77 -16.38
CA LEU A 146 12.11 4.98 -16.25
C LEU A 146 12.88 6.16 -15.63
N THR A 147 14.20 6.21 -15.81
CA THR A 147 15.07 7.26 -15.22
C THR A 147 14.64 8.69 -15.55
N ASP A 148 14.02 8.88 -16.72
CA ASP A 148 13.57 10.15 -17.29
C ASP A 148 12.11 10.50 -16.95
N GLU A 149 11.43 9.66 -16.15
CA GLU A 149 10.00 9.78 -15.85
C GLU A 149 9.78 10.10 -14.35
N PRO A 150 9.87 11.38 -13.94
CA PRO A 150 9.79 11.79 -12.53
C PRO A 150 8.45 11.42 -11.87
N GLU A 151 7.39 11.32 -12.66
CA GLU A 151 6.05 10.92 -12.20
C GLU A 151 6.03 9.49 -11.64
N VAL A 152 6.93 8.63 -12.11
CA VAL A 152 7.06 7.23 -11.68
C VAL A 152 8.21 7.04 -10.68
N THR A 153 9.36 7.67 -10.93
CA THR A 153 10.54 7.54 -10.05
C THR A 153 10.33 8.21 -8.70
N THR A 154 9.61 9.34 -8.64
CA THR A 154 9.35 10.04 -7.37
C THR A 154 8.54 9.19 -6.38
N PRO A 155 7.40 8.57 -6.75
CA PRO A 155 6.68 7.63 -5.89
C PRO A 155 7.54 6.46 -5.41
N LEU A 156 8.35 5.87 -6.30
CA LEU A 156 9.28 4.79 -5.96
C LEU A 156 10.29 5.24 -4.89
N LEU A 157 10.98 6.35 -5.12
CA LEU A 157 11.97 6.87 -4.18
C LEU A 157 11.36 7.28 -2.85
N LYS A 158 10.14 7.83 -2.85
CA LYS A 158 9.38 8.13 -1.62
C LYS A 158 9.00 6.87 -0.86
N PHE A 159 8.62 5.80 -1.54
CA PHE A 159 8.41 4.49 -0.91
C PHE A 159 9.70 3.96 -0.31
N MET A 160 10.79 3.93 -1.09
CA MET A 160 12.08 3.44 -0.63
C MET A 160 12.60 4.23 0.57
N SER A 161 12.50 5.56 0.53
CA SER A 161 12.87 6.42 1.66
C SER A 161 12.08 6.09 2.93
N GLU A 162 10.78 5.81 2.81
CA GLU A 162 9.94 5.43 3.93
C GLU A 162 10.31 4.03 4.46
N PHE A 163 10.55 3.09 3.56
CA PHE A 163 10.88 1.70 3.88
C PHE A 163 12.26 1.59 4.56
N VAL A 164 13.26 2.33 4.10
CA VAL A 164 14.62 2.29 4.68
C VAL A 164 14.74 3.13 5.95
N LEU A 165 13.86 4.12 6.17
CA LEU A 165 13.85 4.91 7.39
C LEU A 165 13.70 4.04 8.65
N ASN A 166 13.03 2.89 8.52
CA ASN A 166 12.88 1.87 9.55
C ASN A 166 12.61 2.45 10.95
N LYS A 167 11.36 2.81 11.23
CA LYS A 167 10.93 3.44 12.49
C LYS A 167 10.79 2.46 13.68
N ALA A 168 11.28 1.23 13.50
CA ALA A 168 11.08 0.12 14.42
C ALA A 168 12.16 -0.03 15.48
#